data_AF-A0A699Y8D6-F1
#
_entry.id   AF-A0A699Y8D6-F1
#
_cell.length_a   1.000
_cell.length_b   1.000
_cell.length_c   1.000
_cell.angle_alpha   90.00
_cell.angle_beta   90.00
_cell.angle_gamma   90.00
#
_symmetry.space_group_name_H-M   'P 1'
#
loop_
_entity.id
_entity.type
_entity.pdbx_description
1 polymer ?
#
loop_
_entity_poly.entity_id
_entity_poly.type
_entity_poly.pdbx_seq_one_letter_code
_entity_poly.pdbx_strand_id
1 'polypeptide(L)'
;MPPAQFVASTMHMSKLEKEELLQQAFQQLDVDKSGTISIEELSTALKQFGVYDDAAKLLATADKNADGMIDYTEFCALMRNQNEGLRASA
;
A
#
# COMPACT_ATOMS: atom_id res chain seq x y z
N MET A 1 14.53 -22.68 32.18
CA MET A 1 14.60 -21.99 30.88
C MET A 1 13.17 -21.78 30.39
N PRO A 2 12.67 -20.53 30.29
CA PRO A 2 11.26 -20.32 29.98
C PRO A 2 10.99 -20.45 28.47
N PRO A 3 9.91 -21.12 28.06
CA PRO A 3 9.51 -21.35 26.66
C PRO A 3 8.81 -20.14 25.99
N ALA A 4 8.91 -18.93 26.57
CA ALA A 4 8.09 -17.78 26.17
C ALA A 4 8.66 -16.95 25.00
N GLN A 5 9.90 -17.18 24.57
CA GLN A 5 10.53 -16.38 23.51
C GLN A 5 10.15 -16.82 22.09
N PHE A 6 9.57 -18.01 21.91
CA PHE A 6 9.31 -18.57 20.58
C PHE A 6 8.05 -18.02 19.89
N VAL A 7 7.07 -17.50 20.63
CA VAL A 7 5.81 -17.00 20.04
C VAL A 7 5.86 -15.53 19.63
N ALA A 8 6.82 -14.74 20.15
CA ALA A 8 7.02 -13.36 19.74
C ALA A 8 7.61 -13.25 18.32
N SER A 9 8.42 -14.23 17.92
CA SER A 9 9.05 -14.27 16.60
C SER A 9 8.09 -14.66 15.47
N THR A 10 7.04 -15.44 15.76
CA THR A 10 6.08 -15.88 14.74
C THR A 10 4.97 -14.86 14.48
N MET A 11 4.62 -14.02 15.47
CA MET A 11 3.62 -12.95 15.29
C MET A 11 4.19 -11.69 14.61
N HIS A 12 5.52 -11.55 14.49
CA HIS A 12 6.15 -10.37 13.89
C HIS A 12 6.29 -10.42 12.37
N MET A 13 6.27 -11.61 11.76
CA MET A 13 6.42 -11.77 10.29
C MET A 13 5.28 -11.13 9.50
N SER A 14 4.03 -11.25 9.96
CA SER A 14 2.87 -10.68 9.24
C SER A 14 2.83 -9.16 9.22
N LYS A 15 3.49 -8.48 10.16
CA LYS A 15 3.54 -7.01 10.21
C LYS A 15 4.71 -6.48 9.38
N LEU A 16 5.87 -7.12 9.48
CA LEU A 16 7.06 -6.79 8.69
C LEU A 16 6.83 -7.05 7.19
N GLU A 17 6.25 -8.19 6.81
CA GLU A 17 5.96 -8.48 5.40
C GLU A 17 5.02 -7.45 4.77
N LYS A 18 4.00 -6.99 5.52
CA LYS A 18 3.11 -5.93 5.02
C LYS A 18 3.86 -4.63 4.80
N GLU A 19 4.71 -4.23 5.74
CA GLU A 19 5.45 -2.97 5.66
C GLU A 19 6.48 -3.01 4.52
N GLU A 20 7.18 -4.13 4.32
CA GLU A 20 8.07 -4.36 3.18
C GLU A 20 7.32 -4.37 1.84
N LEU A 21 6.18 -5.06 1.76
CA LEU A 21 5.35 -5.08 0.54
C LEU A 21 4.82 -3.69 0.20
N LEU A 22 4.40 -2.92 1.21
CA LEU A 22 3.99 -1.52 1.01
C LEU A 22 5.14 -0.69 0.50
N GLN A 23 6.32 -0.81 1.10
CA GLN A 23 7.48 -0.03 0.72
C GLN A 23 7.95 -0.37 -0.69
N GLN A 24 7.95 -1.65 -1.06
CA GLN A 24 8.27 -2.11 -2.40
C GLN A 24 7.24 -1.63 -3.42
N ALA A 25 5.95 -1.76 -3.12
CA ALA A 25 4.89 -1.26 -4.00
C ALA A 25 5.02 0.25 -4.18
N PHE A 26 5.26 1.00 -3.10
CA PHE A 26 5.46 2.44 -3.16
C PHE A 26 6.66 2.80 -4.04
N GLN A 27 7.80 2.13 -3.88
CA GLN A 27 8.99 2.35 -4.72
C GLN A 27 8.82 1.92 -6.19
N GLN A 28 7.92 0.99 -6.48
CA GLN A 28 7.60 0.64 -7.87
C GLN A 28 6.65 1.64 -8.53
N LEU A 29 5.83 2.32 -7.74
CA LEU A 29 4.90 3.34 -8.19
C LEU A 29 5.60 4.70 -8.33
N ASP A 30 6.39 5.10 -7.34
CA ASP A 30 7.17 6.34 -7.27
C ASP A 30 8.48 6.19 -8.05
N VAL A 31 8.39 6.42 -9.37
CA VAL A 31 9.50 6.24 -10.31
C VAL A 31 10.53 7.35 -10.13
N ASP A 32 10.06 8.56 -9.82
CA ASP A 32 10.92 9.73 -9.60
C ASP A 32 11.57 9.74 -8.21
N LYS A 33 11.09 8.90 -7.28
CA LYS A 33 11.50 8.86 -5.87
C LYS A 33 11.24 10.19 -5.16
N SER A 34 10.14 10.85 -5.52
CA SER A 34 9.69 12.09 -4.90
C SER A 34 9.22 11.86 -3.45
N GLY A 35 8.85 10.62 -3.10
CA GLY A 35 8.23 10.27 -1.82
C GLY A 35 6.70 10.37 -1.84
N THR A 36 6.13 10.63 -3.01
CA THR A 36 4.70 10.84 -3.28
C THR A 36 4.37 10.26 -4.64
N ILE A 37 3.28 9.51 -4.76
CA ILE A 37 2.86 8.92 -6.05
C ILE A 37 1.88 9.87 -6.72
N SER A 38 2.28 10.45 -7.84
CA SER A 38 1.42 11.34 -8.63
C SER A 38 0.36 10.56 -9.41
N ILE A 39 -0.74 11.21 -9.82
CA ILE A 39 -1.75 10.57 -10.68
C ILE A 39 -1.16 9.99 -11.98
N GLU A 40 -0.14 10.63 -12.54
CA GLU A 40 0.54 10.18 -13.76
C GLU A 40 1.33 8.89 -13.53
N GLU A 41 2.04 8.81 -12.40
CA GLU A 41 2.80 7.64 -11.98
C GLU A 41 1.88 6.48 -11.63
N LEU A 42 0.82 6.75 -10.86
CA LEU A 42 -0.23 5.79 -10.53
C LEU A 42 -0.88 5.24 -11.81
N SER A 43 -1.24 6.11 -12.75
CA SER A 43 -1.86 5.69 -14.02
C SER A 43 -0.92 4.83 -14.86
N THR A 44 0.37 5.20 -14.91
CA THR A 44 1.40 4.44 -15.62
C THR A 44 1.58 3.06 -15.01
N ALA A 45 1.71 3.00 -13.69
CA ALA A 45 1.90 1.73 -13.01
C ALA A 45 0.65 0.84 -13.09
N LEU A 46 -0.56 1.38 -12.92
CA LEU A 46 -1.80 0.62 -13.09
C LEU A 46 -1.89 -0.01 -14.49
N LYS A 47 -1.49 0.73 -15.53
CA LYS A 47 -1.37 0.20 -16.91
C LYS A 47 -0.34 -0.93 -17.00
N GLN A 48 0.79 -0.83 -16.31
CA GLN A 48 1.80 -1.89 -16.27
C GLN A 48 1.31 -3.16 -15.56
N PHE A 49 0.49 -3.01 -14.52
CA PHE A 49 -0.17 -4.12 -13.82
C PHE A 49 -1.39 -4.70 -14.57
N GLY A 50 -1.72 -4.14 -15.75
CA GLY A 50 -2.88 -4.57 -16.55
C GLY A 50 -4.22 -4.14 -15.97
N VAL A 51 -4.22 -3.21 -15.01
CA VAL A 51 -5.41 -2.61 -14.41
C VAL A 51 -5.68 -1.31 -15.13
N TYR A 52 -6.70 -1.32 -15.99
CA TYR A 52 -7.15 -0.13 -16.75
C TYR A 52 -8.17 0.71 -15.99
N ASP A 53 -8.40 0.42 -14.71
CA ASP A 53 -9.32 1.21 -13.90
C ASP A 53 -8.83 2.66 -13.81
N ASP A 54 -9.79 3.58 -13.69
CA ASP A 54 -9.50 5.02 -13.68
C ASP A 54 -8.57 5.31 -12.50
N ALA A 55 -7.29 5.57 -12.78
CA ALA A 55 -6.32 6.03 -11.79
C ALA A 55 -6.89 7.22 -10.97
N ALA A 56 -7.73 8.04 -11.59
CA ALA A 56 -8.49 9.11 -10.95
C ALA A 56 -9.48 8.63 -9.88
N LYS A 57 -10.17 7.50 -10.08
CA LYS A 57 -11.06 6.92 -9.05
C LYS A 57 -10.27 6.32 -7.89
N LEU A 58 -9.18 5.62 -8.21
CA LEU A 58 -8.30 5.05 -7.19
C LEU A 58 -7.68 6.18 -6.37
N LEU A 59 -7.19 7.22 -7.04
CA LEU A 59 -6.68 8.43 -6.44
C LEU A 59 -7.75 9.09 -5.56
N ALA A 60 -8.95 9.37 -6.07
CA ALA A 60 -10.01 9.98 -5.26
C ALA A 60 -10.41 9.16 -4.01
N THR A 61 -10.11 7.86 -4.00
CA THR A 61 -10.32 6.99 -2.83
C THR A 61 -9.11 6.99 -1.88
N ALA A 62 -7.90 7.15 -2.44
CA ALA A 62 -6.62 7.18 -1.76
C ALA A 62 -6.30 8.53 -1.09
N ASP A 63 -6.48 9.57 -1.89
CA ASP A 63 -6.12 10.97 -1.72
C ASP A 63 -7.14 11.64 -0.79
N LYS A 64 -6.80 11.65 0.50
CA LYS A 64 -7.68 12.21 1.55
C LYS A 64 -7.48 13.71 1.69
N ASN A 65 -6.28 14.19 1.39
CA ASN A 65 -5.96 15.61 1.36
C ASN A 65 -6.39 16.30 0.04
N ALA A 66 -6.81 15.54 -0.97
CA ALA A 66 -7.21 16.02 -2.29
C ALA A 66 -6.10 16.86 -2.97
N ASP A 67 -4.86 16.47 -2.75
CA ASP A 67 -3.66 17.12 -3.31
C ASP A 67 -3.36 16.62 -4.74
N GLY A 68 -3.97 15.51 -5.15
CA GLY A 68 -3.73 14.88 -6.44
C GLY A 68 -2.51 13.94 -6.45
N MET A 69 -1.91 13.72 -5.29
CA MET A 69 -0.77 12.83 -5.06
C MET A 69 -1.05 11.94 -3.85
N ILE A 70 -0.49 10.73 -3.83
CA ILE A 70 -0.62 9.80 -2.70
C ILE A 70 0.69 9.80 -1.93
N ASP A 71 0.65 10.35 -0.72
CA ASP A 71 1.77 10.27 0.21
C ASP A 71 1.95 8.85 0.76
N TYR A 72 3.15 8.51 1.23
CA TYR A 72 3.40 7.23 1.90
C TYR A 72 2.43 6.93 3.05
N THR A 73 2.04 7.96 3.80
CA THR A 73 1.06 7.85 4.90
C THR A 73 -0.32 7.45 4.39
N GLU A 74 -0.77 8.05 3.28
CA GLU A 74 -2.06 7.77 2.67
C GLU A 74 -2.08 6.40 2.01
N PHE A 75 -1.00 6.04 1.31
CA PHE A 75 -0.82 4.70 0.76
C PHE A 75 -0.91 3.62 1.85
N CYS A 76 -0.27 3.87 2.99
CA CYS A 76 -0.32 2.96 4.13
C CYS A 76 -1.72 2.86 4.76
N ALA A 77 -2.43 3.98 4.85
CA ALA A 77 -3.82 4.00 5.29
C ALA A 77 -4.74 3.23 4.32
N LEU A 78 -4.53 3.39 3.01
CA LEU A 78 -5.29 2.73 1.95
C LEU A 78 -5.11 1.21 2.01
N MET A 79 -3.87 0.73 2.10
CA MET A 79 -3.56 -0.70 2.25
C MET A 79 -4.10 -1.31 3.55
N ARG A 80 -4.14 -0.53 4.65
CA ARG A 80 -4.80 -0.97 5.89
C ARG A 80 -6.30 -1.11 5.70
N ASN A 81 -6.93 -0.20 4.97
CA ASN A 81 -8.38 -0.20 4.73
C ASN A 81 -8.80 -1.26 3.71
N GLN A 82 -7.98 -1.51 2.68
CA GLN A 82 -8.24 -2.53 1.66
C GLN A 82 -8.11 -3.97 2.22
N ASN A 83 -7.37 -4.16 3.33
CA ASN A 83 -7.30 -5.45 4.03
C ASN A 83 -8.64 -5.84 4.70
N GLU A 84 -9.52 -4.88 5.00
CA GLU A 84 -10.84 -5.18 5.59
C GLU A 84 -11.85 -5.69 4.56
N GLY A 85 -11.63 -5.42 3.26
CA GLY A 85 -12.47 -5.96 2.18
C GLY A 85 -12.19 -7.43 1.84
N LEU A 86 -10.97 -7.92 2.07
CA LEU A 86 -10.58 -9.30 1.73
C LEU A 86 -10.75 -10.30 2.88
N ARG A 87 -11.16 -9.85 4.08
CA ARG A 87 -11.45 -10.72 5.24
C ARG A 87 -12.94 -10.95 5.49
N ALA A 88 -13.84 -10.29 4.76
CA ALA A 88 -15.29 -10.38 4.97
C ALA A 88 -16.00 -11.52 4.19
N SER A 89 -15.24 -12.49 3.66
CA SER A 89 -15.78 -13.73 3.11
C SER A 89 -15.10 -14.95 3.76
N ALA A 90 -15.43 -15.22 5.02
CA ALA A 90 -15.15 -16.48 5.70
C ALA A 90 -16.32 -16.84 6.61
#